data_AF-A0A7X8VXQ2-F1
#
_entry.id   AF-A0A7X8VXQ2-F1
#
_cell.length_a   1.000
_cell.length_b   1.000
_cell.length_c   1.000
_cell.angle_alpha   90.00
_cell.angle_beta   90.00
_cell.angle_gamma   90.00
#
_symmetry.space_group_name_H-M   'P 1'
#
loop_
_entity.id
_entity.type
_entity.pdbx_description
1 polymer ?
#
loop_
_entity_poly.entity_id
_entity_poly.type
_entity_poly.pdbx_seq_one_letter_code
_entity_poly.pdbx_strand_id
1 'polypeptide(L)'
;GMRIQKERNWPEILWYTTDERSNHRETGAQEGLKLAQLLREIPGATSIASMNGPWEHIMVPALDISMPNIAFPITEETIQLIHKHNSKLWLYNCGSERLTLGLYPWRVKAGGRYQWHYRSGSGEQWDDGVLNGCTKYAISFNGPDGVVPALGAQTVREAIYDHRYVVTLEQAIQEAEKKLAGKQQGKLADAVRKGKDYIAFLNQRVPVDAREVIGFRIDPRAADAAVGGEFRNTDNLDRVRWAMAQLIQELQGE
;
A
#
# COMPACT_ATOMS: atom_id res chain seq x y z
N GLY A 1 -20.81 -6.83 18.49
CA GLY A 1 -19.51 -7.15 17.89
C GLY A 1 -18.45 -7.47 18.94
N MET A 2 -18.01 -6.46 19.70
CA MET A 2 -16.82 -6.55 20.56
C MET A 2 -16.83 -7.63 21.64
N ARG A 3 -17.98 -7.88 22.30
CA ARG A 3 -18.10 -8.97 23.30
C ARG A 3 -17.85 -10.34 22.67
N ILE A 4 -18.51 -10.63 21.54
CA ILE A 4 -18.36 -11.89 20.80
C ILE A 4 -16.92 -12.03 20.28
N GLN A 5 -16.32 -10.95 19.80
CA GLN A 5 -14.92 -10.96 19.35
C GLN A 5 -13.98 -11.41 20.47
N LYS A 6 -14.12 -10.84 21.68
CA LYS A 6 -13.31 -11.23 22.85
C LYS A 6 -13.59 -12.67 23.29
N GLU A 7 -14.86 -13.05 23.40
CA GLU A 7 -15.27 -14.40 23.79
C GLU A 7 -14.75 -15.49 22.84
N ARG A 8 -14.64 -15.17 21.55
CA ARG A 8 -14.17 -16.10 20.51
C ARG A 8 -12.69 -15.94 20.18
N ASN A 9 -11.96 -15.05 20.86
CA ASN A 9 -10.58 -14.71 20.57
C ASN A 9 -10.35 -14.40 19.08
N TRP A 10 -11.28 -13.65 18.49
CA TRP A 10 -11.19 -13.26 17.08
C TRP A 10 -10.20 -12.10 16.89
N PRO A 11 -9.56 -12.00 15.71
CA PRO A 11 -8.78 -10.83 15.33
C PRO A 11 -9.58 -9.53 15.47
N GLU A 12 -8.88 -8.40 15.48
CA GLU A 12 -9.50 -7.06 15.43
C GLU A 12 -10.51 -6.97 14.28
N ILE A 13 -11.72 -6.49 14.59
CA ILE A 13 -12.75 -6.24 13.58
C ILE A 13 -12.69 -4.76 13.21
N LEU A 14 -12.40 -4.49 11.93
CA LEU A 14 -12.46 -3.15 11.37
C LEU A 14 -13.87 -2.89 10.82
N TRP A 15 -14.45 -1.75 11.18
CA TRP A 15 -15.78 -1.34 10.76
C TRP A 15 -15.67 -0.39 9.57
N TYR A 16 -16.00 -0.90 8.39
CA TYR A 16 -15.95 -0.12 7.16
C TYR A 16 -17.14 0.84 7.08
N THR A 17 -16.90 2.11 7.36
CA THR A 17 -17.95 3.13 7.55
C THR A 17 -18.53 3.63 6.23
N THR A 18 -17.67 3.91 5.24
CA THR A 18 -18.10 4.40 3.94
C THR A 18 -17.14 4.01 2.82
N ASP A 19 -17.70 3.90 1.61
CA ASP A 19 -16.95 3.75 0.37
C ASP A 19 -17.06 5.04 -0.47
N GLU A 20 -15.94 5.76 -0.66
CA GLU A 20 -15.78 6.86 -1.64
C GLU A 20 -16.89 7.93 -1.66
N ARG A 21 -17.21 8.54 -0.51
CA ARG A 21 -18.28 9.54 -0.42
C ARG A 21 -18.02 10.84 -1.17
N SER A 22 -16.77 11.16 -1.52
CA SER A 22 -16.45 12.28 -2.42
C SER A 22 -17.14 12.18 -3.79
N ASN A 23 -17.64 11.00 -4.18
CA ASN A 23 -18.51 10.84 -5.36
C ASN A 23 -19.78 11.70 -5.28
N HIS A 24 -20.21 12.05 -4.06
CA HIS A 24 -21.31 12.99 -3.78
C HIS A 24 -20.80 14.34 -3.26
N ARG A 25 -19.52 14.66 -3.52
CA ARG A 25 -18.84 15.92 -3.16
C ARG A 25 -18.95 16.21 -1.66
N GLU A 26 -19.13 17.48 -1.30
CA GLU A 26 -19.22 17.96 0.08
C GLU A 26 -20.32 17.25 0.89
N THR A 27 -21.52 17.09 0.33
CA THR A 27 -22.63 16.42 1.03
C THR A 27 -22.26 14.99 1.42
N GLY A 28 -21.63 14.25 0.50
CA GLY A 28 -21.14 12.91 0.79
C GLY A 28 -20.09 12.90 1.90
N ALA A 29 -19.13 13.82 1.85
CA ALA A 29 -18.09 13.92 2.87
C ALA A 29 -18.68 14.26 4.26
N GLN A 30 -19.69 15.13 4.34
CA GLN A 30 -20.38 15.46 5.60
C GLN A 30 -21.13 14.25 6.17
N GLU A 31 -21.79 13.47 5.32
CA GLU A 31 -22.42 12.22 5.73
C GLU A 31 -21.40 11.18 6.22
N GLY A 32 -20.27 11.06 5.50
CA GLY A 32 -19.17 10.19 5.91
C GLY A 32 -18.56 10.60 7.25
N LEU A 33 -18.38 11.90 7.49
CA LEU A 33 -17.93 12.44 8.77
C LEU A 33 -18.91 12.08 9.89
N LYS A 34 -20.21 12.26 9.66
CA LYS A 34 -21.25 11.92 10.64
C LYS A 34 -21.22 10.43 11.00
N LEU A 35 -21.06 9.55 10.01
CA LEU A 35 -20.95 8.11 10.24
C LEU A 35 -19.69 7.74 11.03
N ALA A 36 -18.55 8.33 10.70
CA ALA A 36 -17.29 8.12 11.42
C ALA A 36 -17.39 8.61 12.89
N GLN A 37 -18.01 9.76 13.12
CA GLN A 37 -18.27 10.29 14.47
C GLN A 37 -19.16 9.35 15.29
N LEU A 38 -20.26 8.86 14.71
CA LEU A 38 -21.16 7.91 15.37
C LEU A 38 -20.44 6.61 15.74
N LEU A 39 -19.58 6.09 14.87
CA LEU A 39 -18.85 4.87 15.15
C LEU A 39 -17.83 5.07 16.29
N ARG A 40 -17.19 6.24 16.37
CA ARG A 40 -16.24 6.57 17.43
C ARG A 40 -16.87 6.62 18.83
N GLU A 41 -18.17 6.88 18.91
CA GLU A 41 -18.91 6.81 20.19
C GLU A 41 -19.04 5.37 20.72
N ILE A 42 -18.73 4.35 19.91
CA ILE A 42 -18.81 2.93 20.29
C ILE A 42 -17.45 2.47 20.86
N PRO A 43 -17.33 2.20 22.17
CA PRO A 43 -16.05 1.86 22.78
C PRO A 43 -15.42 0.59 22.18
N GLY A 44 -14.19 0.75 21.70
CA GLY A 44 -13.39 -0.33 21.11
C GLY A 44 -13.68 -0.63 19.64
N ALA A 45 -14.60 0.08 18.99
CA ALA A 45 -14.76 -0.04 17.54
C ALA A 45 -13.62 0.68 16.82
N THR A 46 -13.01 0.02 15.83
CA THR A 46 -11.99 0.61 14.96
C THR A 46 -12.63 0.96 13.61
N SER A 47 -12.65 2.24 13.28
CA SER A 47 -13.25 2.80 12.06
C SER A 47 -12.27 2.82 10.89
N ILE A 48 -12.75 2.42 9.72
CA ILE A 48 -12.02 2.54 8.45
C ILE A 48 -12.95 3.10 7.37
N ALA A 49 -12.42 3.92 6.46
CA ALA A 49 -13.17 4.44 5.31
C ALA A 49 -12.26 4.60 4.10
N SER A 50 -12.78 4.32 2.91
CA SER A 50 -12.12 4.67 1.66
C SER A 50 -12.50 6.08 1.27
N MET A 51 -11.54 6.78 0.66
CA MET A 51 -11.68 8.20 0.34
C MET A 51 -11.29 8.43 -1.11
N ASN A 52 -12.14 9.09 -1.88
CA ASN A 52 -12.02 9.28 -3.33
C ASN A 52 -11.91 10.76 -3.74
N GLY A 53 -11.56 11.66 -2.81
CA GLY A 53 -11.40 13.05 -3.18
C GLY A 53 -11.11 13.99 -2.02
N PRO A 54 -10.68 15.22 -2.33
CA PRO A 54 -10.26 16.19 -1.33
C PRO A 54 -11.38 16.58 -0.36
N TRP A 55 -12.67 16.44 -0.72
CA TRP A 55 -13.78 16.76 0.18
C TRP A 55 -13.76 15.93 1.47
N GLU A 56 -13.26 14.69 1.41
CA GLU A 56 -13.24 13.78 2.55
C GLU A 56 -12.10 14.06 3.54
N HIS A 57 -11.23 15.06 3.32
CA HIS A 57 -10.20 15.44 4.30
C HIS A 57 -10.80 15.73 5.69
N ILE A 58 -12.04 16.22 5.73
CA ILE A 58 -12.79 16.48 6.97
C ILE A 58 -13.08 15.21 7.79
N MET A 59 -13.03 14.03 7.17
CA MET A 59 -13.24 12.75 7.84
C MET A 59 -11.99 12.27 8.57
N VAL A 60 -10.78 12.71 8.18
CA VAL A 60 -9.52 12.25 8.77
C VAL A 60 -9.49 12.36 10.30
N PRO A 61 -9.92 13.49 10.91
CA PRO A 61 -9.99 13.60 12.35
C PRO A 61 -10.90 12.58 13.02
N ALA A 62 -11.90 12.04 12.32
CA ALA A 62 -12.94 11.15 12.83
C ALA A 62 -12.66 9.65 12.61
N LEU A 63 -11.62 9.30 11.86
CA LEU A 63 -11.27 7.92 11.51
C LEU A 63 -10.09 7.39 12.34
N ASP A 64 -10.07 6.08 12.58
CA ASP A 64 -8.90 5.36 13.11
C ASP A 64 -7.97 4.91 11.96
N ILE A 65 -8.55 4.62 10.80
CA ILE A 65 -7.85 4.28 9.57
C ILE A 65 -8.43 5.08 8.41
N SER A 66 -7.61 5.94 7.82
CA SER A 66 -7.91 6.67 6.59
C SER A 66 -7.34 5.87 5.41
N MET A 67 -8.20 5.48 4.47
CA MET A 67 -7.83 4.64 3.34
C MET A 67 -8.02 5.36 2.00
N PRO A 68 -7.27 6.44 1.72
CA PRO A 68 -7.40 7.18 0.48
C PRO A 68 -7.06 6.33 -0.75
N ASN A 69 -7.73 6.63 -1.85
CA ASN A 69 -7.34 6.20 -3.18
C ASN A 69 -6.65 7.34 -3.96
N ILE A 70 -6.35 7.10 -5.23
CA ILE A 70 -5.62 8.04 -6.09
C ILE A 70 -6.30 9.40 -6.31
N ALA A 71 -7.62 9.49 -6.16
CA ALA A 71 -8.37 10.73 -6.35
C ALA A 71 -8.35 11.61 -5.08
N PHE A 72 -8.09 11.01 -3.91
CA PHE A 72 -7.65 11.74 -2.75
C PHE A 72 -6.15 12.06 -2.89
N PRO A 73 -5.70 13.33 -2.78
CA PRO A 73 -4.27 13.62 -2.85
C PRO A 73 -3.51 12.88 -1.75
N ILE A 74 -2.62 11.94 -2.09
CA ILE A 74 -1.75 11.25 -1.14
C ILE A 74 -0.38 11.92 -1.23
N THR A 75 -0.23 13.06 -0.57
CA THR A 75 1.01 13.87 -0.50
C THR A 75 1.56 13.87 0.93
N GLU A 76 2.79 14.34 1.12
CA GLU A 76 3.38 14.55 2.45
C GLU A 76 2.44 15.31 3.40
N GLU A 77 1.80 16.38 2.93
CA GLU A 77 0.89 17.19 3.75
C GLU A 77 -0.31 16.38 4.23
N THR A 78 -0.89 15.56 3.35
CA THR A 78 -2.05 14.73 3.71
C THR A 78 -1.68 13.56 4.60
N ILE A 79 -0.49 12.97 4.43
CA ILE A 79 0.02 11.94 5.34
C ILE A 79 0.28 12.55 6.73
N GLN A 80 0.86 13.75 6.78
CA GLN A 80 1.03 14.48 8.04
C GLN A 80 -0.30 14.79 8.71
N LEU A 81 -1.33 15.18 7.95
CA LEU A 81 -2.69 15.38 8.46
C LEU A 81 -3.23 14.08 9.09
N ILE A 82 -3.11 12.95 8.40
CA ILE A 82 -3.53 11.63 8.89
C ILE A 82 -2.84 11.29 10.22
N HIS A 83 -1.52 11.41 10.28
CA HIS A 83 -0.75 11.13 11.49
C HIS A 83 -1.04 12.11 12.63
N LYS A 84 -1.21 13.40 12.34
CA LYS A 84 -1.56 14.43 13.33
C LYS A 84 -2.86 14.09 14.08
N HIS A 85 -3.78 13.40 13.41
CA HIS A 85 -5.05 12.98 13.98
C HIS A 85 -5.05 11.55 14.53
N ASN A 86 -3.88 10.92 14.67
CA ASN A 86 -3.72 9.53 15.09
C ASN A 86 -4.48 8.51 14.21
N SER A 87 -4.83 8.90 12.98
CA SER A 87 -5.37 7.98 11.99
C SER A 87 -4.20 7.25 11.33
N LYS A 88 -4.39 5.96 11.03
CA LYS A 88 -3.42 5.16 10.27
C LYS A 88 -3.68 5.33 8.78
N LEU A 89 -2.62 5.49 7.99
CA LEU A 89 -2.72 5.46 6.54
C LEU A 89 -2.84 4.01 6.05
N TRP A 90 -3.93 3.69 5.37
CA TRP A 90 -4.03 2.53 4.49
C TRP A 90 -4.23 3.03 3.05
N LEU A 91 -4.10 2.16 2.06
CA LEU A 91 -4.25 2.53 0.64
C LEU A 91 -5.42 1.77 0.00
N TYR A 92 -6.31 2.48 -0.70
CA TYR A 92 -7.41 1.90 -1.46
C TYR A 92 -7.20 2.09 -2.95
N ASN A 93 -7.32 1.07 -3.80
CA ASN A 93 -7.34 1.25 -5.26
C ASN A 93 -6.17 2.10 -5.84
N CYS A 94 -5.01 2.10 -5.17
CA CYS A 94 -3.80 2.80 -5.60
C CYS A 94 -3.04 1.94 -6.62
N GLY A 95 -3.54 1.90 -7.86
CA GLY A 95 -2.93 1.14 -8.96
C GLY A 95 -3.05 -0.39 -8.82
N SER A 96 -2.47 -1.10 -9.77
CA SER A 96 -2.39 -2.58 -9.77
C SER A 96 -1.03 -3.11 -10.24
N GLU A 97 -0.06 -2.21 -10.35
CA GLU A 97 1.30 -2.50 -10.78
C GLU A 97 2.16 -2.96 -9.59
N ARG A 98 3.21 -3.72 -9.88
CA ARG A 98 4.08 -4.29 -8.84
C ARG A 98 4.68 -3.21 -7.91
N LEU A 99 5.10 -2.07 -8.47
CA LEU A 99 5.62 -0.93 -7.70
C LEU A 99 4.58 -0.38 -6.71
N THR A 100 3.35 -0.16 -7.18
CA THR A 100 2.25 0.46 -6.41
C THR A 100 1.64 -0.51 -5.39
N LEU A 101 1.80 -1.82 -5.61
CA LEU A 101 1.43 -2.88 -4.69
C LEU A 101 2.49 -3.18 -3.61
N GLY A 102 3.78 -2.92 -3.88
CA GLY A 102 4.90 -3.39 -3.04
C GLY A 102 5.68 -2.27 -2.34
N LEU A 103 6.47 -1.53 -3.13
CA LEU A 103 7.37 -0.49 -2.59
C LEU A 103 6.64 0.81 -2.25
N TYR A 104 5.55 1.15 -2.95
CA TYR A 104 4.80 2.37 -2.63
C TYR A 104 4.18 2.34 -1.21
N PRO A 105 3.48 1.26 -0.78
CA PRO A 105 3.04 1.13 0.61
C PRO A 105 4.17 1.27 1.64
N TRP A 106 5.36 0.73 1.34
CA TRP A 106 6.54 0.92 2.19
C TRP A 106 6.96 2.40 2.25
N ARG A 107 7.03 3.07 1.09
CA ARG A 107 7.47 4.47 0.98
C ARG A 107 6.62 5.43 1.79
N VAL A 108 5.31 5.24 1.77
CA VAL A 108 4.34 6.08 2.49
C VAL A 108 4.02 5.56 3.90
N LYS A 109 4.69 4.48 4.33
CA LYS A 109 4.49 3.83 5.63
C LYS A 109 3.03 3.40 5.86
N ALA A 110 2.36 2.94 4.80
CA ALA A 110 0.98 2.46 4.90
C ALA A 110 0.90 1.20 5.75
N GLY A 111 -0.06 1.16 6.68
CA GLY A 111 -0.31 0.00 7.55
C GLY A 111 -1.07 -1.13 6.87
N GLY A 112 -1.63 -0.89 5.68
CA GLY A 112 -2.40 -1.86 4.92
C GLY A 112 -2.79 -1.33 3.55
N ARG A 113 -3.27 -2.26 2.72
CA ARG A 113 -3.70 -1.97 1.35
C ARG A 113 -4.93 -2.81 1.03
N TYR A 114 -5.93 -2.21 0.40
CA TYR A 114 -7.19 -2.84 0.03
C TYR A 114 -7.50 -2.61 -1.46
N GLN A 115 -8.00 -3.63 -2.14
CA GLN A 115 -8.67 -3.51 -3.45
C GLN A 115 -10.14 -3.86 -3.26
N TRP A 116 -11.03 -3.19 -3.99
CA TRP A 116 -12.47 -3.51 -3.98
C TRP A 116 -12.78 -4.92 -4.53
N HIS A 117 -11.82 -5.55 -5.21
CA HIS A 117 -12.02 -6.82 -5.91
C HIS A 117 -11.01 -7.89 -5.47
N TYR A 118 -11.48 -9.12 -5.38
CA TYR A 118 -10.67 -10.34 -5.29
C TYR A 118 -11.08 -11.31 -6.40
N ARG A 119 -12.38 -11.58 -6.47
CA ARG A 119 -13.08 -12.13 -7.64
C ARG A 119 -14.09 -11.09 -8.08
N SER A 120 -14.05 -10.73 -9.35
CA SER A 120 -14.99 -9.78 -9.92
C SER A 120 -15.34 -10.29 -11.30
N GLY A 121 -16.63 -10.41 -11.59
CA GLY A 121 -17.08 -11.01 -12.82
C GLY A 121 -18.58 -10.82 -12.98
N SER A 122 -18.99 -10.58 -14.21
CA SER A 122 -20.36 -10.60 -14.66
C SER A 122 -20.39 -11.52 -15.87
N GLY A 123 -21.23 -12.54 -15.87
CA GLY A 123 -21.23 -13.56 -16.93
C GLY A 123 -20.33 -14.78 -16.63
N GLU A 124 -20.00 -15.51 -17.69
CA GLU A 124 -19.13 -16.69 -17.63
C GLU A 124 -17.66 -16.23 -17.46
N GLN A 125 -16.91 -16.85 -16.53
CA GLN A 125 -15.60 -16.36 -16.09
C GLN A 125 -14.44 -16.68 -17.06
N TRP A 126 -14.63 -17.67 -17.91
CA TRP A 126 -13.70 -18.23 -18.89
C TRP A 126 -14.04 -17.82 -20.32
N ASP A 127 -15.27 -17.37 -20.55
CA ASP A 127 -15.81 -16.89 -21.83
C ASP A 127 -16.78 -15.72 -21.57
N ASP A 128 -16.24 -14.59 -21.12
CA ASP A 128 -17.05 -13.40 -20.82
C ASP A 128 -17.54 -12.68 -22.07
N GLY A 129 -17.12 -13.08 -23.28
CA GLY A 129 -17.52 -12.57 -24.59
C GLY A 129 -17.26 -11.06 -24.83
N VAL A 130 -16.82 -10.33 -23.80
CA VAL A 130 -16.62 -8.88 -23.78
C VAL A 130 -15.51 -8.56 -22.79
N LEU A 131 -14.34 -8.18 -23.31
CA LEU A 131 -13.20 -7.60 -22.58
C LEU A 131 -13.52 -6.31 -21.79
N ASN A 132 -14.79 -5.93 -21.72
CA ASN A 132 -15.32 -4.79 -20.96
C ASN A 132 -15.94 -5.22 -19.61
N GLY A 133 -15.98 -6.53 -19.30
CA GLY A 133 -16.52 -7.07 -18.05
C GLY A 133 -15.63 -6.80 -16.82
N CYS A 134 -16.19 -7.06 -15.64
CA CYS A 134 -15.48 -6.92 -14.36
C CYS A 134 -14.37 -7.99 -14.16
N THR A 135 -14.32 -9.01 -15.01
CA THR A 135 -13.32 -10.09 -15.10
C THR A 135 -11.89 -9.58 -15.25
N LYS A 136 -11.68 -8.43 -15.92
CA LYS A 136 -10.36 -7.78 -16.01
C LYS A 136 -9.76 -7.39 -14.65
N TYR A 137 -10.61 -7.26 -13.62
CA TYR A 137 -10.18 -7.00 -12.25
C TYR A 137 -9.97 -8.30 -11.46
N ALA A 138 -10.44 -9.46 -11.92
CA ALA A 138 -10.30 -10.70 -11.18
C ALA A 138 -8.82 -11.07 -10.97
N ILE A 139 -8.43 -11.34 -9.72
CA ILE A 139 -7.12 -11.92 -9.41
C ILE A 139 -7.21 -13.44 -9.21
N SER A 140 -8.41 -14.00 -9.22
CA SER A 140 -8.64 -15.45 -9.25
C SER A 140 -9.95 -15.78 -9.96
N PHE A 141 -10.03 -16.99 -10.50
CA PHE A 141 -11.19 -17.57 -11.18
C PHE A 141 -11.59 -18.89 -10.51
N ASN A 142 -12.85 -19.31 -10.69
CA ASN A 142 -13.31 -20.62 -10.24
C ASN A 142 -13.09 -21.65 -11.36
N GLY A 143 -12.28 -22.67 -11.11
CA GLY A 143 -12.14 -23.86 -11.95
C GLY A 143 -12.85 -25.08 -11.34
N PRO A 144 -12.97 -26.18 -12.10
CA PRO A 144 -13.60 -27.42 -11.62
C PRO A 144 -12.90 -28.01 -10.39
N ASP A 145 -11.57 -27.85 -10.30
CA ASP A 145 -10.75 -28.39 -9.20
C ASP A 145 -10.44 -27.34 -8.10
N GLY A 146 -11.08 -26.17 -8.15
CA GLY A 146 -10.90 -25.10 -7.18
C GLY A 146 -10.43 -23.78 -7.79
N VAL A 147 -9.73 -22.97 -7.00
CA VAL A 147 -9.39 -21.59 -7.36
C VAL A 147 -8.19 -21.55 -8.30
N VAL A 148 -8.35 -20.93 -9.46
CA VAL A 148 -7.27 -20.71 -10.43
C VAL A 148 -6.77 -19.26 -10.30
N PRO A 149 -5.49 -19.02 -9.99
CA PRO A 149 -4.96 -17.67 -9.89
C PRO A 149 -4.86 -17.02 -11.28
N ALA A 150 -5.27 -15.76 -11.39
CA ALA A 150 -5.03 -14.96 -12.59
C ALA A 150 -3.57 -14.48 -12.64
N LEU A 151 -3.13 -13.95 -13.78
CA LEU A 151 -1.79 -13.34 -13.89
C LEU A 151 -1.59 -12.21 -12.88
N GLY A 152 -2.64 -11.41 -12.62
CA GLY A 152 -2.59 -10.34 -11.61
C GLY A 152 -2.27 -10.84 -10.19
N ALA A 153 -2.64 -12.07 -9.83
CA ALA A 153 -2.24 -12.64 -8.53
C ALA A 153 -0.73 -12.88 -8.44
N GLN A 154 -0.06 -13.19 -9.55
CA GLN A 154 1.40 -13.29 -9.57
C GLN A 154 2.03 -11.92 -9.33
N THR A 155 1.51 -10.86 -9.97
CA THR A 155 1.98 -9.48 -9.71
C THR A 155 1.84 -9.09 -8.24
N VAL A 156 0.70 -9.41 -7.61
CA VAL A 156 0.48 -9.17 -6.17
C VAL A 156 1.48 -9.94 -5.32
N ARG A 157 1.73 -11.22 -5.63
CA ARG A 157 2.71 -12.06 -4.93
C ARG A 157 4.12 -11.46 -5.01
N GLU A 158 4.56 -11.08 -6.20
CA GLU A 158 5.87 -10.44 -6.40
C GLU A 158 5.99 -9.12 -5.63
N ALA A 159 4.95 -8.30 -5.64
CA ALA A 159 4.93 -7.04 -4.92
C ALA A 159 5.01 -7.23 -3.39
N ILE A 160 4.34 -8.25 -2.85
CA ILE A 160 4.45 -8.63 -1.43
C ILE A 160 5.88 -9.03 -1.09
N TYR A 161 6.57 -9.75 -1.98
CA TYR A 161 7.98 -10.08 -1.77
C TYR A 161 8.86 -8.83 -1.80
N ASP A 162 8.69 -7.92 -2.75
CA ASP A 162 9.46 -6.66 -2.77
C ASP A 162 9.32 -5.89 -1.46
N HIS A 163 8.08 -5.79 -0.93
CA HIS A 163 7.80 -5.17 0.35
C HIS A 163 8.52 -5.88 1.51
N ARG A 164 8.47 -7.22 1.54
CA ARG A 164 9.17 -8.00 2.57
C ARG A 164 10.67 -7.80 2.51
N TYR A 165 11.28 -7.79 1.33
CA TYR A 165 12.73 -7.59 1.19
C TYR A 165 13.18 -6.22 1.69
N VAL A 166 12.44 -5.13 1.38
CA VAL A 166 12.84 -3.80 1.87
C VAL A 166 12.71 -3.68 3.38
N VAL A 167 11.65 -4.26 3.97
CA VAL A 167 11.49 -4.30 5.44
C VAL A 167 12.58 -5.15 6.10
N THR A 168 12.89 -6.32 5.53
CA THR A 168 13.98 -7.18 6.03
C THR A 168 15.33 -6.48 5.91
N LEU A 169 15.59 -5.72 4.85
CA LEU A 169 16.81 -4.92 4.71
C LEU A 169 16.91 -3.85 5.81
N GLU A 170 15.83 -3.10 6.09
CA GLU A 170 15.80 -2.13 7.20
C GLU A 170 16.08 -2.79 8.55
N GLN A 171 15.51 -3.98 8.80
CA GLN A 171 15.76 -4.75 10.02
C GLN A 171 17.22 -5.24 10.11
N ALA A 172 17.77 -5.78 9.02
CA ALA A 172 19.16 -6.23 8.95
C ALA A 172 20.15 -5.09 9.21
N ILE A 173 19.87 -3.88 8.67
CA ILE A 173 20.65 -2.68 8.96
C ILE A 173 20.62 -2.37 10.46
N GLN A 174 19.44 -2.33 11.08
CA GLN A 174 19.30 -2.03 12.51
C GLN A 174 20.02 -3.05 13.40
N GLU A 175 19.98 -4.34 13.05
CA GLU A 175 20.69 -5.38 13.77
C GLU A 175 22.21 -5.27 13.61
N ALA A 176 22.68 -4.97 12.40
CA ALA A 176 24.10 -4.75 12.12
C ALA A 176 24.64 -3.52 12.87
N GLU A 177 23.88 -2.43 12.95
CA GLU A 177 24.23 -1.25 13.74
C GLU A 177 24.39 -1.57 15.23
N LYS A 178 23.49 -2.37 15.80
CA LYS A 178 23.59 -2.82 17.20
C LYS A 178 24.87 -3.65 17.43
N LYS A 179 25.27 -4.48 16.47
CA LYS A 179 26.52 -5.25 16.54
C LYS A 179 27.76 -4.36 16.43
N LEU A 180 27.73 -3.33 15.58
CA LEU A 180 28.82 -2.36 15.42
C LEU A 180 29.06 -1.48 16.65
N ALA A 181 28.00 -1.19 17.42
CA ALA A 181 28.12 -0.44 18.67
C ALA A 181 29.08 -1.09 19.70
N GLY A 182 29.49 -2.34 19.49
CA GLY A 182 30.46 -3.05 20.33
C GLY A 182 31.84 -3.34 19.73
N LYS A 183 32.09 -3.18 18.41
CA LYS A 183 33.37 -3.54 17.74
C LYS A 183 33.61 -2.76 16.44
N GLN A 184 34.85 -2.32 16.18
CA GLN A 184 35.28 -1.84 14.86
C GLN A 184 35.41 -3.03 13.89
N GLN A 185 34.39 -3.27 13.06
CA GLN A 185 34.46 -4.21 11.94
C GLN A 185 34.27 -3.45 10.64
N GLY A 186 35.36 -3.14 9.94
CA GLY A 186 35.35 -2.31 8.73
C GLY A 186 34.41 -2.82 7.63
N LYS A 187 34.29 -4.16 7.44
CA LYS A 187 33.37 -4.75 6.46
C LYS A 187 31.89 -4.56 6.80
N LEU A 188 31.52 -4.79 8.07
CA LEU A 188 30.14 -4.62 8.53
C LEU A 188 29.73 -3.13 8.51
N ALA A 189 30.66 -2.23 8.84
CA ALA A 189 30.43 -0.79 8.74
C ALA A 189 30.19 -0.33 7.29
N ASP A 190 30.95 -0.87 6.33
CA ASP A 190 30.72 -0.61 4.89
C ASP A 190 29.37 -1.17 4.41
N ALA A 191 29.01 -2.39 4.82
CA ALA A 191 27.71 -2.99 4.48
C ALA A 191 26.53 -2.17 5.04
N VAL A 192 26.61 -1.70 6.30
CA VAL A 192 25.61 -0.80 6.89
C VAL A 192 25.48 0.50 6.10
N ARG A 193 26.60 1.10 5.71
CA ARG A 193 26.60 2.31 4.89
C ARG A 193 25.91 2.07 3.55
N LYS A 194 26.29 1.02 2.81
CA LYS A 194 25.65 0.67 1.52
C LYS A 194 24.15 0.41 1.67
N GLY A 195 23.75 -0.32 2.72
CA GLY A 195 22.34 -0.59 3.01
C GLY A 195 21.55 0.71 3.22
N LYS A 196 22.07 1.64 4.03
CA LYS A 196 21.46 2.95 4.24
C LYS A 196 21.42 3.81 2.98
N ASP A 197 22.51 3.84 2.22
CA ASP A 197 22.59 4.55 0.95
C ASP A 197 21.54 4.00 -0.03
N TYR A 198 21.31 2.68 -0.03
CA TYR A 198 20.31 2.03 -0.85
C TYR A 198 18.86 2.35 -0.42
N ILE A 199 18.58 2.36 0.89
CA ILE A 199 17.29 2.81 1.43
C ILE A 199 17.03 4.29 1.08
N ALA A 200 18.06 5.15 1.17
CA ALA A 200 17.95 6.55 0.76
C ALA A 200 17.67 6.69 -0.74
N PHE A 201 18.35 5.89 -1.58
CA PHE A 201 18.07 5.80 -3.00
C PHE A 201 16.62 5.40 -3.28
N LEU A 202 16.09 4.37 -2.63
CA LEU A 202 14.69 3.96 -2.80
C LEU A 202 13.70 5.05 -2.36
N ASN A 203 13.97 5.72 -1.23
CA ASN A 203 13.13 6.83 -0.76
C ASN A 203 13.10 8.03 -1.72
N GLN A 204 14.22 8.31 -2.39
CA GLN A 204 14.30 9.35 -3.41
C GLN A 204 13.56 8.95 -4.69
N ARG A 205 13.60 7.67 -5.06
CA ARG A 205 13.07 7.20 -6.35
C ARG A 205 11.60 6.81 -6.33
N VAL A 206 11.06 6.40 -5.19
CA VAL A 206 9.62 6.17 -5.02
C VAL A 206 9.03 7.47 -4.46
N PRO A 207 8.29 8.25 -5.25
CA PRO A 207 7.70 9.48 -4.75
C PRO A 207 6.56 9.17 -3.78
N VAL A 208 6.27 10.13 -2.88
CA VAL A 208 5.12 10.02 -1.97
C VAL A 208 3.82 10.29 -2.71
N ASP A 209 3.82 11.25 -3.64
CA ASP A 209 2.64 11.58 -4.41
C ASP A 209 2.20 10.39 -5.27
N ALA A 210 1.07 9.79 -4.90
CA ALA A 210 0.47 8.66 -5.62
C ALA A 210 0.29 8.95 -7.13
N ARG A 211 0.11 10.21 -7.50
CA ARG A 211 -0.15 10.63 -8.88
C ARG A 211 1.08 10.47 -9.77
N GLU A 212 2.27 10.59 -9.19
CA GLU A 212 3.55 10.39 -9.88
C GLU A 212 3.84 8.90 -10.14
N VAL A 213 3.48 8.02 -9.20
CA VAL A 213 3.68 6.57 -9.38
C VAL A 213 2.64 5.94 -10.29
N ILE A 214 1.35 6.23 -10.09
CA ILE A 214 0.24 5.54 -10.78
C ILE A 214 -0.02 6.14 -12.16
N GLY A 215 0.45 7.38 -12.39
CA GLY A 215 0.19 8.07 -13.64
C GLY A 215 -1.29 8.41 -13.75
N PHE A 216 -1.66 9.58 -13.26
CA PHE A 216 -2.74 10.28 -13.95
C PHE A 216 -2.33 10.46 -15.41
N ARG A 217 -3.26 10.82 -16.29
CA ARG A 217 -2.94 11.39 -17.61
C ARG A 217 -2.19 12.74 -17.49
N ILE A 218 -1.30 12.89 -16.52
CA ILE A 218 -0.32 13.96 -16.41
C ILE A 218 0.76 13.58 -17.42
N ASP A 219 0.93 14.44 -18.41
CA ASP A 219 2.04 14.37 -19.37
C ASP A 219 3.34 14.15 -18.57
N PRO A 220 4.08 13.06 -18.78
CA PRO A 220 5.31 12.82 -18.04
C PRO A 220 6.34 13.96 -18.22
N ARG A 221 6.23 14.76 -19.30
CA ARG A 221 7.00 15.99 -19.50
C ARG A 221 6.65 17.10 -18.52
N ALA A 222 5.41 17.15 -18.03
CA ALA A 222 4.98 18.13 -17.02
C ALA A 222 5.48 17.78 -15.61
N ALA A 223 5.90 16.53 -15.38
CA ALA A 223 6.46 16.05 -14.12
C ALA A 223 8.00 15.86 -14.17
N ASP A 224 8.65 16.26 -15.28
CA ASP A 224 10.07 15.98 -15.57
C ASP A 224 10.45 14.49 -15.37
N ALA A 225 9.46 13.61 -15.47
CA ALA A 225 9.59 12.18 -15.23
C ALA A 225 9.90 11.49 -16.56
N ALA A 226 10.86 10.56 -16.54
CA ALA A 226 11.12 9.72 -17.71
C ALA A 226 9.81 9.06 -18.16
N VAL A 227 9.39 9.36 -19.40
CA VAL A 227 8.24 8.75 -20.08
C VAL A 227 8.53 7.24 -20.18
N GLY A 228 8.15 6.47 -19.16
CA GLY A 228 8.26 5.01 -19.18
C GLY A 228 9.34 4.35 -18.30
N GLY A 229 9.43 4.68 -17.02
CA GLY A 229 9.63 3.60 -16.05
C GLY A 229 11.04 3.07 -15.85
N GLU A 230 11.73 3.64 -14.87
CA GLU A 230 12.79 2.89 -14.20
C GLU A 230 12.21 1.81 -13.26
N PHE A 231 10.98 1.94 -12.72
CA PHE A 231 10.35 0.90 -11.87
C PHE A 231 8.99 0.38 -12.34
N ARG A 232 8.48 0.86 -13.48
CA ARG A 232 7.24 0.31 -14.07
C ARG A 232 7.48 -1.01 -14.80
N ASN A 233 8.70 -1.23 -15.29
CA ASN A 233 9.09 -2.53 -15.84
C ASN A 233 9.41 -3.50 -14.69
N THR A 234 8.79 -4.69 -14.73
CA THR A 234 9.02 -5.80 -13.81
C THR A 234 10.49 -6.17 -13.70
N ASP A 235 11.25 -6.11 -14.80
CA ASP A 235 12.67 -6.50 -14.85
C ASP A 235 13.53 -5.63 -13.93
N ASN A 236 13.19 -4.35 -13.82
CA ASN A 236 13.93 -3.43 -12.96
C ASN A 236 13.62 -3.66 -11.48
N LEU A 237 12.38 -4.06 -11.15
CA LEU A 237 12.00 -4.41 -9.78
C LEU A 237 12.66 -5.72 -9.32
N ASP A 238 12.95 -6.65 -10.23
CA ASP A 238 13.77 -7.82 -9.88
C ASP A 238 15.20 -7.44 -9.54
N ARG A 239 15.83 -6.52 -10.28
CA ARG A 239 17.16 -6.00 -9.93
C ARG A 239 17.16 -5.31 -8.57
N VAL A 240 16.09 -4.57 -8.24
CA VAL A 240 15.92 -3.97 -6.92
C VAL A 240 15.88 -5.02 -5.83
N ARG A 241 15.04 -6.06 -6.02
CA ARG A 241 14.94 -7.16 -5.05
C ARG A 241 16.28 -7.88 -4.88
N TRP A 242 16.98 -8.17 -5.96
CA TRP A 242 18.31 -8.82 -5.89
C TRP A 242 19.34 -7.96 -5.17
N ALA A 243 19.36 -6.65 -5.40
CA ALA A 243 20.24 -5.74 -4.66
C ALA A 243 19.92 -5.75 -3.15
N MET A 244 18.64 -5.74 -2.77
CA MET A 244 18.24 -5.88 -1.36
C MET A 244 18.68 -7.22 -0.78
N ALA A 245 18.51 -8.33 -1.51
CA ALA A 245 18.92 -9.66 -1.08
C ALA A 245 20.44 -9.74 -0.82
N GLN A 246 21.26 -9.20 -1.73
CA GLN A 246 22.72 -9.15 -1.59
C GLN A 246 23.13 -8.32 -0.37
N LEU A 247 22.54 -7.14 -0.18
CA LEU A 247 22.82 -6.30 0.98
C LEU A 247 22.42 -6.97 2.29
N ILE A 248 21.30 -7.70 2.33
CA ILE A 248 20.89 -8.50 3.51
C ILE A 248 21.97 -9.55 3.84
N GLN A 249 22.46 -10.29 2.84
CA GLN A 249 23.53 -11.28 3.04
C GLN A 249 24.82 -10.63 3.57
N GLU A 250 25.27 -9.53 2.94
CA GLU A 250 26.45 -8.77 3.39
C GLU A 250 26.32 -8.30 4.86
N LEU A 251 25.12 -7.87 5.28
CA LEU A 251 24.83 -7.43 6.65
C LEU A 251 24.77 -8.58 7.66
N GLN A 252 24.37 -9.78 7.22
CA GLN A 252 24.26 -10.97 8.04
C GLN A 252 25.58 -11.74 8.14
N GLY A 253 26.52 -11.50 7.22
CA GLY A 253 27.83 -12.15 7.17
C GLY A 253 27.81 -13.51 6.47
N GLU A 254 26.82 -13.72 5.58
CA GLU A 254 26.72 -14.85 4.65
C GLU A 254 27.30 -14.45 3.28
#